data_AF-A0A356IV90-F1
#
_entry.id   AF-A0A356IV90-F1
#
_cell.length_a   1.000
_cell.length_b   1.000
_cell.length_c   1.000
_cell.angle_alpha   90.00
_cell.angle_beta   90.00
_cell.angle_gamma   90.00
#
_symmetry.space_group_name_H-M   'P 1'
#
loop_
_entity.id
_entity.type
_entity.pdbx_description
1 polymer ?
#
loop_
_entity_poly.entity_id
_entity_poly.type
_entity_poly.pdbx_seq_one_letter_code
_entity_poly.pdbx_strand_id
1 'polypeptide(L)'
;LHAVAGWPGDKKVADQLWRIAEHYTHPTHTREYTQAMMDLGATLCTRSKPACTVCPLVDGCRGAAQGQATDYPHSKPKKDKP
;
A
#
# COMPACT_ATOMS: atom_id res chain seq x y z
N LEU A 1 4.03 -8.76 -0.08
CA LEU A 1 3.20 -9.89 -0.51
C LEU A 1 2.36 -9.52 -1.71
N HIS A 2 1.93 -8.25 -1.81
CA HIS A 2 1.08 -7.72 -2.87
C HIS A 2 1.73 -6.54 -3.57
N ALA A 3 1.35 -6.32 -4.83
CA ALA A 3 1.57 -5.10 -5.60
C ALA A 3 0.27 -4.88 -6.39
N VAL A 4 -0.72 -4.26 -5.74
CA VAL A 4 -2.06 -4.08 -6.33
C VAL A 4 -1.98 -2.96 -7.35
N ALA A 5 -1.90 -3.35 -8.62
CA ALA A 5 -1.94 -2.41 -9.73
C ALA A 5 -3.33 -1.77 -9.86
N GLY A 6 -3.36 -0.52 -10.33
CA GLY A 6 -4.59 0.21 -10.59
C GLY A 6 -4.85 1.35 -9.60
N TRP A 7 -5.78 2.22 -9.97
CA TRP A 7 -6.14 3.40 -9.19
C TRP A 7 -7.18 3.01 -8.13
N PRO A 8 -6.95 3.32 -6.83
CA PRO A 8 -7.88 2.97 -5.75
C PRO A 8 -9.28 3.60 -5.85
N GLY A 9 -9.49 4.56 -6.75
CA GLY A 9 -10.83 5.08 -7.04
C GLY A 9 -11.68 4.19 -7.94
N ASP A 10 -11.09 3.17 -8.58
CA ASP A 10 -11.84 2.11 -9.25
C ASP A 10 -12.38 1.10 -8.23
N LYS A 11 -13.66 0.71 -8.34
CA LYS A 11 -14.31 -0.19 -7.37
C LYS A 11 -13.60 -1.54 -7.24
N LYS A 12 -13.14 -2.14 -8.35
CA LYS A 12 -12.49 -3.45 -8.30
C LYS A 12 -11.17 -3.39 -7.54
N VAL A 13 -10.42 -2.31 -7.74
CA VAL A 13 -9.16 -2.05 -7.03
C VAL A 13 -9.43 -1.79 -5.56
N ALA A 14 -10.41 -0.94 -5.22
CA ALA A 14 -10.81 -0.66 -3.84
C ALA A 14 -11.25 -1.94 -3.10
N ASP A 15 -12.11 -2.76 -3.71
CA ASP A 15 -12.59 -4.01 -3.13
C ASP A 15 -11.45 -5.03 -2.91
N GLN A 16 -10.40 -5.00 -3.74
CA GLN A 16 -9.20 -5.82 -3.54
C GLN A 16 -8.36 -5.32 -2.36
N LEU A 17 -8.17 -4.01 -2.25
CA LEU A 17 -7.44 -3.40 -1.12
C LEU A 17 -8.16 -3.67 0.22
N TRP A 18 -9.49 -3.58 0.25
CA TRP A 18 -10.28 -3.90 1.44
C TRP A 18 -10.12 -5.35 1.88
N ARG A 19 -10.24 -6.31 0.94
CA ARG A 19 -10.02 -7.74 1.25
C ARG A 19 -8.63 -8.01 1.85
N ILE A 20 -7.60 -7.33 1.34
CA ILE A 20 -6.24 -7.45 1.88
C ILE A 20 -6.16 -6.84 3.29
N ALA A 21 -6.76 -5.68 3.52
CA ALA A 21 -6.78 -5.03 4.82
C ALA A 21 -7.49 -5.90 5.87
N GLU A 22 -8.66 -6.45 5.53
CA GLU A 22 -9.42 -7.36 6.39
C GLU A 22 -8.65 -8.63 6.71
N HIS A 23 -7.94 -9.21 5.73
CA HIS A 23 -7.15 -10.42 5.94
C HIS A 23 -6.01 -10.24 6.96
N TYR A 24 -5.36 -9.07 6.99
CA TYR A 24 -4.21 -8.83 7.87
C TYR A 24 -4.57 -8.13 9.19
N THR A 25 -5.76 -7.54 9.31
CA THR A 25 -6.14 -6.83 10.54
C THR A 25 -6.39 -7.82 11.67
N HIS A 26 -5.60 -7.72 12.73
CA HIS A 26 -5.70 -8.64 13.87
C HIS A 26 -6.96 -8.35 14.70
N PRO A 27 -7.90 -9.32 14.88
CA PRO A 27 -9.20 -9.05 15.49
C PRO A 27 -9.13 -8.58 16.95
N THR A 28 -8.11 -9.01 17.71
CA THR A 28 -7.93 -8.63 19.12
C THR A 28 -6.95 -7.47 19.35
N HIS A 29 -6.21 -7.06 18.31
CA HIS A 29 -5.17 -6.01 18.39
C HIS A 29 -5.39 -4.93 17.32
N THR A 30 -6.65 -4.70 16.95
CA THR A 30 -7.03 -3.81 15.84
C THR A 30 -6.47 -2.40 16.02
N ARG A 31 -6.48 -1.87 17.26
CA ARG A 31 -6.04 -0.51 17.54
C ARG A 31 -4.53 -0.36 17.33
N GLU A 32 -3.75 -1.27 17.89
CA GLU A 32 -2.29 -1.28 17.77
C GLU A 32 -1.88 -1.53 16.32
N TYR A 33 -2.53 -2.49 15.66
CA TYR A 33 -2.28 -2.80 14.26
C TYR A 33 -2.58 -1.61 13.34
N THR A 34 -3.76 -1.00 13.46
CA THR A 34 -4.14 0.13 12.61
C THR A 34 -3.25 1.35 12.85
N GLN A 35 -2.87 1.62 14.10
CA GLN A 35 -1.90 2.69 14.40
C GLN A 35 -0.53 2.41 13.76
N ALA A 36 0.00 1.19 13.92
CA ALA A 36 1.27 0.82 13.31
C ALA A 36 1.25 0.95 11.77
N MET A 37 0.14 0.57 11.13
CA MET A 37 -0.03 0.73 9.68
C MET A 37 -0.11 2.21 9.24
N MET A 38 -0.75 3.06 10.03
CA MET A 38 -0.79 4.51 9.78
C MET A 38 0.61 5.14 9.94
N ASP A 39 1.32 4.81 11.03
CA ASP A 39 2.67 5.31 11.30
C ASP A 39 3.65 4.85 10.23
N LEU A 40 3.54 3.61 9.77
CA LEU A 40 4.32 3.07 8.67
C LEU A 40 4.15 3.91 7.40
N GLY A 41 2.91 4.22 7.01
CA GLY A 41 2.62 5.05 5.83
C GLY A 41 3.06 6.51 5.97
N ALA A 42 3.04 7.05 7.19
CA ALA A 42 3.45 8.41 7.47
C ALA A 42 4.98 8.58 7.51
N THR A 43 5.73 7.58 7.98
CA THR A 43 7.16 7.72 8.31
C THR A 43 8.10 6.91 7.42
N LEU A 44 7.72 5.71 7.00
CA LEU A 44 8.62 4.79 6.25
C LEU A 44 8.16 4.61 4.81
N CYS A 45 6.92 4.18 4.58
CA CYS A 45 6.36 3.93 3.25
C CYS A 45 5.80 5.21 2.62
N THR A 46 6.63 6.26 2.57
CA THR A 46 6.23 7.60 2.13
C THR A 46 6.09 7.69 0.60
N ARG A 47 5.34 8.70 0.14
CA ARG A 47 4.98 8.87 -1.28
C ARG A 47 6.17 8.96 -2.25
N SER A 48 7.24 9.65 -1.87
CA SER A 48 8.31 10.03 -2.82
C SER A 48 9.67 9.41 -2.53
N LYS A 49 9.99 9.15 -1.26
CA LYS A 49 11.28 8.60 -0.83
C LYS A 49 11.04 7.58 0.28
N PRO A 50 10.46 6.40 -0.03
CA PRO A 50 10.19 5.40 0.98
C PRO A 50 11.49 4.88 1.57
N ALA A 51 11.56 4.77 2.89
CA ALA A 51 12.71 4.27 3.63
C ALA A 51 12.70 2.73 3.65
N CYS A 52 12.72 2.11 2.47
CA CYS A 52 12.57 0.65 2.32
C CYS A 52 13.64 -0.14 3.08
N THR A 53 14.87 0.36 3.20
CA THR A 53 15.98 -0.32 3.89
C THR A 53 15.74 -0.56 5.37
N VAL A 54 14.89 0.25 6.02
CA VAL A 54 14.51 0.12 7.44
C VAL A 54 13.04 -0.27 7.61
N CYS A 55 12.33 -0.54 6.52
CA CYS A 55 10.92 -0.92 6.56
C CYS A 55 10.79 -2.37 7.04
N PRO A 56 10.00 -2.65 8.09
CA PRO A 56 9.86 -4.01 8.63
C PRO A 56 9.17 -4.98 7.65
N LEU A 57 8.58 -4.48 6.57
CA LEU A 57 7.90 -5.28 5.56
C LEU A 57 8.76 -5.52 4.30
N VAL A 58 10.00 -5.05 4.25
CA VAL A 58 10.82 -5.01 3.02
C VAL A 58 11.03 -6.38 2.39
N ASP A 59 11.34 -7.40 3.19
CA ASP A 59 11.62 -8.75 2.71
C ASP A 59 10.43 -9.39 2.01
N GLY A 60 9.22 -9.01 2.42
CA GLY A 60 7.99 -9.45 1.79
C GLY A 60 7.47 -8.50 0.72
N CYS A 61 7.95 -7.26 0.61
CA CYS A 61 7.30 -6.22 -0.18
C CYS A 61 7.55 -6.38 -1.69
N ARG A 62 6.49 -6.63 -2.49
CA ARG A 62 6.64 -6.79 -3.95
C ARG A 62 7.04 -5.49 -4.63
N GLY A 63 6.49 -4.35 -4.20
CA GLY A 63 6.89 -3.04 -4.72
C GLY A 63 8.37 -2.74 -4.49
N ALA A 64 8.91 -3.07 -3.31
CA ALA A 64 10.34 -2.92 -3.03
C ALA A 64 11.18 -3.91 -3.85
N ALA A 65 10.79 -5.19 -3.91
CA ALA A 65 11.48 -6.21 -4.68
C ALA A 65 11.55 -5.88 -6.19
N GLN A 66 10.57 -5.14 -6.71
CA GLN A 66 10.53 -4.68 -8.10
C GLN A 66 11.24 -3.33 -8.31
N GLY A 67 11.64 -2.63 -7.24
CA GLY A 67 12.15 -1.26 -7.33
C GLY A 67 11.07 -0.22 -7.68
N GLN A 68 9.80 -0.55 -7.47
CA GLN A 68 8.61 0.22 -7.89
C GLN A 68 7.75 0.68 -6.70
N ALA A 69 8.31 0.81 -5.51
CA ALA A 69 7.55 1.18 -4.31
C ALA A 69 6.77 2.50 -4.47
N THR A 70 7.29 3.44 -5.26
CA THR A 70 6.67 4.74 -5.55
C THR A 70 5.60 4.69 -6.65
N ASP A 71 5.51 3.59 -7.40
CA ASP A 71 4.52 3.44 -8.47
C ASP A 71 3.14 3.07 -7.90
N TYR A 72 3.11 2.48 -6.70
CA TYR A 72 1.89 2.00 -6.05
C TYR A 72 1.43 2.93 -4.90
N PRO A 73 0.10 3.08 -4.71
CA PRO A 73 -0.95 2.72 -5.66
C PRO A 73 -0.91 3.64 -6.89
N HIS A 74 -1.40 3.18 -8.03
CA HIS A 74 -1.36 3.99 -9.25
C HIS A 74 -2.22 5.26 -9.08
N SER A 75 -1.75 6.36 -9.66
CA SER A 75 -2.51 7.60 -9.72
C SER A 75 -3.76 7.47 -10.58
N LYS A 76 -4.73 8.38 -10.38
CA LYS A 76 -5.93 8.46 -11.22
C LYS A 76 -5.54 8.53 -12.71
N PRO A 77 -6.08 7.66 -13.58
CA PRO A 77 -5.84 7.75 -15.01
C PRO A 77 -6.24 9.13 -15.52
N LYS A 78 -5.42 9.71 -16.41
CA LYS A 78 -5.79 10.95 -17.10
C LYS A 78 -6.97 10.63 -18.02
N LYS A 79 -7.94 11.53 -18.09
CA LYS A 79 -8.95 11.46 -19.16
C LYS A 79 -8.24 11.77 -20.46
N ASP A 80 -8.45 10.96 -21.49
CA ASP A 80 -8.06 11.36 -22.84
C ASP A 80 -8.80 12.66 -23.17
N LYS A 81 -8.03 13.65 -23.63
CA LYS A 81 -8.61 14.86 -24.18
C LYS A 81 -9.07 14.53 -25.60
N PRO A 82 -10.29 14.90 -26.00
CA PRO A 82 -10.74 14.73 -27.38
C PRO A 82 -9.86 15.53 -28.36
#